data_AF-A0A4D6N443-F1
#
_entry.id   AF-A0A4D6N443-F1
#
_cell.length_a   1.000
_cell.length_b   1.000
_cell.length_c   1.000
_cell.angle_alpha   90.00
_cell.angle_beta   90.00
_cell.angle_gamma   90.00
#
_symmetry.space_group_name_H-M   'P 1'
#
loop_
_entity.id
_entity.type
_entity.pdbx_description
1 polymer ?
#
loop_
_entity_poly.entity_id
_entity_poly.type
_entity_poly.pdbx_seq_one_letter_code
_entity_poly.pdbx_strand_id
1 'polypeptide(L)'
;MTLAKPLAGGLPIGAVLVTERIASSINYGDHGSTFAGSPLVCSAALAVFDKISKPDFLSSVSKKGLYFKELLKQKLGGNRHVKEIRGVEMCIRDSIYIYNVDIR
;
A
#
# COMPACT_ATOMS: atom_id res chain seq x y z
N MET A 1 11.24 -8.24 -6.09
CA MET A 1 10.17 -7.35 -5.56
C MET A 1 10.51 -6.96 -4.14
N THR A 2 10.30 -5.69 -3.74
CA THR A 2 10.51 -5.22 -2.35
C THR A 2 9.18 -4.96 -1.66
N LEU A 3 9.06 -5.37 -0.40
CA LEU A 3 7.86 -5.27 0.42
C LEU A 3 8.22 -4.70 1.79
N ALA A 4 7.34 -3.89 2.38
CA ALA A 4 7.50 -3.28 3.71
C ALA A 4 6.14 -2.69 4.16
N LYS A 5 6.14 -1.51 4.81
CA LYS A 5 4.95 -0.72 5.14
C LYS A 5 3.86 -1.55 5.85
N PRO A 6 2.69 -1.88 5.26
CA PRO A 6 1.64 -2.58 6.01
C PRO A 6 1.98 -4.04 6.31
N LEU A 7 3.09 -4.57 5.78
CA LEU A 7 3.46 -6.00 5.88
C LEU A 7 3.37 -6.56 7.30
N ALA A 8 3.75 -5.81 8.34
CA ALA A 8 3.57 -6.20 9.75
C ALA A 8 2.69 -5.21 10.54
N GLY A 9 1.74 -4.54 9.88
CA GLY A 9 0.73 -3.73 10.56
C GLY A 9 1.28 -2.55 11.36
N GLY A 10 2.43 -2.01 10.97
CA GLY A 10 3.10 -0.90 11.66
C GLY A 10 4.40 -1.28 12.38
N LEU A 11 4.67 -2.58 12.58
CA LEU A 11 5.97 -3.04 13.07
C LEU A 11 7.04 -3.00 11.95
N PRO A 12 8.32 -2.75 12.31
CA PRO A 12 9.38 -2.59 11.32
C PRO A 12 9.73 -3.93 10.65
N ILE A 13 9.34 -4.08 9.38
CA ILE A 13 9.73 -5.20 8.53
C ILE A 13 9.95 -4.75 7.09
N GLY A 14 10.92 -5.37 6.43
CA GLY A 14 11.08 -5.36 4.98
C GLY A 14 11.32 -6.78 4.49
N ALA A 15 10.86 -7.08 3.27
CA ALA A 15 11.12 -8.34 2.59
C ALA A 15 11.51 -8.09 1.14
N VAL A 16 12.45 -8.90 0.64
CA VAL A 16 12.85 -8.90 -0.76
C VAL A 16 12.53 -10.28 -1.33
N LEU A 17 11.59 -10.32 -2.27
CA LEU A 17 11.27 -11.53 -3.02
C LEU A 17 12.16 -11.58 -4.27
N VAL A 18 12.92 -12.66 -4.40
CA VAL A 18 13.82 -12.93 -5.51
C VAL A 18 13.47 -14.28 -6.12
N THR A 19 13.79 -14.47 -7.40
CA THR A 19 13.68 -15.79 -8.04
C THR A 19 14.82 -16.69 -7.58
N GLU A 20 14.65 -18.00 -7.74
CA GLU A 20 15.63 -19.03 -7.37
C GLU A 20 16.99 -18.78 -8.04
N ARG A 21 16.97 -18.34 -9.31
CA ARG A 21 18.18 -17.96 -10.06
C ARG A 21 18.98 -16.84 -9.37
N ILE A 22 18.30 -15.88 -8.77
CA ILE A 22 18.94 -14.77 -8.05
C ILE A 22 19.30 -15.20 -6.63
N ALA A 23 18.44 -15.97 -5.98
CA ALA A 23 18.68 -16.52 -4.64
C ALA A 23 19.95 -17.38 -4.61
N SER A 24 20.23 -18.17 -5.65
CA SER A 24 21.44 -18.98 -5.76
C SER A 24 22.74 -18.17 -5.85
N SER A 25 22.64 -16.84 -6.03
CA SER A 25 23.79 -15.93 -6.06
C SER A 25 24.00 -15.20 -4.72
N ILE A 26 23.12 -15.41 -3.73
CA ILE A 26 23.22 -14.81 -2.39
C ILE A 26 23.80 -15.87 -1.45
N ASN A 27 25.00 -15.63 -0.94
CA ASN A 27 25.67 -16.52 -0.01
C ASN A 27 25.36 -16.14 1.45
N TYR A 28 25.74 -17.04 2.37
CA TYR A 28 25.66 -16.76 3.79
C TYR A 28 26.44 -15.50 4.15
N GLY A 29 25.77 -14.53 4.78
CA GLY A 29 26.35 -13.25 5.20
C GLY A 29 26.14 -12.09 4.22
N ASP A 30 25.80 -12.36 2.95
CA ASP A 30 25.63 -11.30 1.92
C ASP A 30 24.40 -10.42 2.20
N HIS A 31 23.39 -10.98 2.84
CA HIS A 31 22.12 -10.30 3.11
C HIS A 31 21.61 -10.65 4.51
N GLY A 32 22.12 -9.91 5.51
CA GLY A 32 21.75 -10.07 6.91
C GLY A 32 21.57 -8.73 7.62
N SER A 33 20.79 -8.73 8.69
CA SER A 33 20.63 -7.61 9.61
C SER A 33 20.28 -8.13 11.00
N THR A 34 20.83 -7.52 12.04
CA THR A 34 20.68 -7.96 13.45
C THR A 34 19.23 -8.08 13.88
N PHE A 35 18.34 -7.22 13.37
CA PHE A 35 16.93 -7.17 13.77
C PHE A 35 15.97 -7.67 12.70
N ALA A 36 16.47 -8.09 11.53
CA ALA A 36 15.60 -8.58 10.46
C ALA A 36 15.02 -9.95 10.81
N GLY A 37 13.74 -10.14 10.50
CA GLY A 37 13.08 -11.45 10.63
C GLY A 37 12.88 -11.94 12.06
N SER A 38 12.74 -11.03 13.05
CA SER A 38 12.48 -11.45 14.43
C SER A 38 11.14 -12.20 14.55
N PRO A 39 11.02 -13.22 15.43
CA PRO A 39 9.80 -14.03 15.56
C PRO A 39 8.54 -13.22 15.85
N LEU A 40 8.66 -12.16 16.65
CA LEU A 40 7.55 -11.25 16.97
C LEU A 40 7.03 -10.54 15.71
N VAL A 41 7.94 -9.94 14.94
CA VAL A 41 7.57 -9.17 13.75
C VAL A 41 7.05 -10.08 12.65
N CYS A 42 7.65 -11.27 12.47
CA CYS A 42 7.14 -12.29 11.54
C CYS A 42 5.73 -12.78 11.93
N SER A 43 5.45 -12.96 13.22
CA SER A 43 4.11 -13.35 13.69
C SER A 43 3.06 -12.28 13.39
N ALA A 44 3.40 -11.01 13.59
CA ALA A 44 2.53 -9.90 13.20
C ALA A 44 2.31 -9.85 11.67
N ALA A 45 3.35 -10.12 10.87
CA ALA A 45 3.23 -10.15 9.42
C ALA A 45 2.32 -11.28 8.93
N LEU A 46 2.42 -12.47 9.53
CA LEU A 46 1.51 -13.59 9.24
C LEU A 46 0.07 -13.25 9.58
N ALA A 47 -0.18 -12.66 10.76
CA ALA A 47 -1.53 -12.26 11.16
C ALA A 47 -2.15 -11.23 10.18
N VAL A 48 -1.34 -10.28 9.69
CA VAL A 48 -1.77 -9.33 8.65
C VAL A 48 -2.06 -10.08 7.35
N PHE A 49 -1.15 -10.96 6.92
CA PHE A 49 -1.30 -11.72 5.68
C PHE A 49 -2.57 -12.58 5.69
N ASP A 50 -2.85 -13.29 6.79
CA ASP A 50 -4.06 -14.10 6.97
C ASP A 50 -5.34 -13.27 6.90
N LYS A 51 -5.27 -12.00 7.32
CA LYS A 51 -6.41 -11.09 7.23
C LYS A 51 -6.65 -10.63 5.80
N ILE A 52 -5.60 -10.22 5.09
CA ILE A 52 -5.73 -9.62 3.75
C ILE A 52 -5.92 -10.65 2.63
N SER A 53 -5.46 -11.88 2.84
CA SER A 53 -5.59 -12.99 1.88
C SER A 53 -7.01 -13.57 1.84
N LYS A 54 -7.92 -13.11 2.71
CA LYS A 54 -9.34 -13.49 2.67
C LYS A 54 -9.97 -12.94 1.38
N PRO A 55 -10.67 -13.76 0.57
CA PRO A 55 -11.26 -13.33 -0.70
C PRO A 55 -12.15 -12.07 -0.58
N ASP A 56 -12.92 -11.98 0.50
CA ASP A 56 -13.83 -10.87 0.74
C ASP A 56 -13.13 -9.56 1.08
N PHE A 57 -11.87 -9.62 1.56
CA PHE A 57 -11.14 -8.42 1.98
C PHE A 57 -10.85 -7.51 0.79
N LEU A 58 -10.20 -8.03 -0.26
CA LEU A 58 -9.87 -7.22 -1.46
C LEU A 58 -11.12 -6.76 -2.20
N SER A 59 -12.16 -7.62 -2.27
CA SER A 59 -13.46 -7.23 -2.84
C SER A 59 -14.10 -6.05 -2.08
N SER A 60 -14.06 -6.09 -0.75
CA SER A 60 -14.51 -4.99 0.11
C SER A 60 -13.72 -3.69 -0.10
N VAL A 61 -12.39 -3.79 -0.16
CA VAL A 61 -11.50 -2.64 -0.41
C VAL A 61 -11.79 -2.00 -1.78
N SER A 62 -11.95 -2.82 -2.82
CA SER A 62 -12.33 -2.37 -4.17
C SER A 62 -13.67 -1.65 -4.18
N LYS A 63 -14.71 -2.25 -3.58
CA LYS A 63 -16.06 -1.66 -3.51
C LYS A 63 -16.06 -0.32 -2.79
N LYS A 64 -15.38 -0.23 -1.64
CA LYS A 64 -15.25 1.01 -0.86
C LYS A 64 -14.48 2.07 -1.61
N GLY A 65 -13.39 1.69 -2.28
CA GLY A 65 -12.60 2.58 -3.12
C GLY A 65 -13.41 3.20 -4.26
N LEU A 66 -14.19 2.37 -4.98
CA LEU A 66 -15.07 2.84 -6.04
C LEU A 66 -16.15 3.78 -5.50
N TYR A 67 -16.83 3.39 -4.41
CA TYR A 67 -17.84 4.23 -3.76
C TYR A 67 -17.26 5.60 -3.38
N PHE A 68 -16.07 5.63 -2.77
CA PHE A 68 -15.44 6.88 -2.36
C PHE A 68 -15.03 7.74 -3.56
N LYS A 69 -14.51 7.14 -4.64
CA LYS A 69 -14.17 7.85 -5.88
C LYS A 69 -15.41 8.48 -6.52
N GLU A 70 -16.52 7.76 -6.59
CA GLU A 70 -17.77 8.30 -7.14
C GLU A 70 -18.34 9.42 -6.26
N LEU A 71 -18.23 9.30 -4.94
CA LEU A 71 -18.63 10.38 -4.03
C LEU A 71 -17.79 11.65 -4.25
N LEU A 72 -16.47 11.51 -4.44
CA LEU A 72 -15.60 12.65 -4.76
C LEU A 72 -15.99 13.28 -6.09
N LYS A 73 -16.26 12.50 -7.14
CA LYS A 73 -16.73 13.02 -8.43
C LYS A 73 -18.08 13.73 -8.29
N GLN A 74 -19.01 13.19 -7.52
CA GLN A 74 -20.32 13.80 -7.32
C GLN A 74 -20.21 15.14 -6.58
N LYS A 75 -19.39 15.21 -5.52
CA LYS A 75 -19.29 16.39 -4.66
C LYS A 75 -18.36 17.47 -5.19
N LEU A 76 -17.33 17.09 -5.96
CA LEU A 76 -16.31 18.00 -6.47
C LEU A 76 -16.36 18.16 -8.00
N GLY A 77 -17.22 17.42 -8.68
CA GLY A 77 -17.41 17.52 -10.13
C GLY A 77 -17.86 18.92 -10.52
N GLY A 78 -17.12 19.53 -11.45
CA GLY A 78 -17.36 20.91 -11.89
C GLY A 78 -16.77 21.99 -10.98
N ASN A 79 -16.13 21.63 -9.87
CA ASN A 79 -15.40 22.60 -9.05
C ASN A 79 -14.14 23.08 -9.81
N ARG A 80 -14.09 24.38 -10.13
CA ARG A 80 -12.96 25.01 -10.85
C ARG A 80 -11.61 24.88 -10.15
N HIS A 81 -11.60 24.62 -8.84
CA HIS A 81 -10.37 24.42 -8.07
C HIS A 81 -9.87 22.96 -8.12
N VAL A 82 -10.65 22.01 -8.64
CA VAL A 82 -10.27 20.60 -8.70
C VAL A 82 -9.80 20.25 -10.10
N LYS A 83 -8.50 20.01 -10.26
CA LYS A 83 -7.90 19.68 -11.56
C LYS A 83 -8.26 18.28 -12.02
N GLU A 84 -8.15 17.30 -11.12
CA GLU A 84 -8.42 15.90 -11.42
C GLU A 84 -8.61 15.06 -10.14
N ILE A 85 -9.39 13.98 -10.27
CA ILE A 85 -9.59 12.97 -9.21
C ILE A 85 -8.96 11.66 -9.70
N ARG A 86 -7.85 11.25 -9.08
CA ARG A 86 -7.10 10.03 -9.42
C ARG A 86 -6.98 9.09 -8.23
N GLY A 87 -6.92 7.79 -8.51
CA GLY A 87 -6.85 6.74 -7.51
C GLY A 87 -7.35 5.42 -8.05
N VAL A 88 -6.87 4.33 -7.44
CA VAL A 88 -7.24 2.94 -7.73
C VAL A 88 -7.62 2.29 -6.42
N GLU A 89 -8.77 1.62 -6.40
CA GLU A 89 -9.37 1.06 -5.19
C GLU A 89 -9.37 2.09 -4.04
N MET A 90 -8.94 1.70 -2.84
CA MET A 90 -8.88 2.58 -1.66
C MET A 90 -7.55 3.35 -1.56
N CYS A 91 -6.66 3.21 -2.55
CA CYS A 91 -5.48 4.04 -2.70
C CYS A 91 -5.82 5.27 -3.53
N ILE A 92 -6.33 6.29 -2.86
CA ILE A 92 -6.32 7.65 -3.40
C ILE A 92 -4.99 8.25 -2.99
N ARG A 93 -4.14 8.46 -3.99
CA ARG A 93 -2.82 9.06 -3.80
C ARG A 93 -2.99 10.50 -3.30
N ASP A 94 -1.97 11.03 -2.61
CA ASP A 94 -1.86 12.37 -1.98
C ASP A 94 -2.05 13.59 -2.91
N SER A 95 -2.86 13.48 -3.95
CA SER A 95 -3.10 14.57 -4.89
C SER A 95 -4.53 14.48 -5.45
N ILE A 96 -5.50 14.82 -4.61
CA ILE A 96 -6.54 15.72 -5.10
C ILE A 96 -5.79 17.02 -5.40
N TYR A 97 -5.43 17.24 -6.67
CA TYR A 97 -4.81 18.50 -7.07
C TYR A 97 -5.87 19.59 -6.98
N ILE A 98 -5.92 20.25 -5.83
CA ILE A 98 -6.68 21.48 -5.64
C ILE A 98 -5.77 22.62 -6.13
N TYR A 99 -5.78 22.90 -7.44
CA TYR A 99 -5.10 24.09 -7.98
C TYR A 99 -6.13 25.21 -8.08
N ASN A 100 -6.03 26.17 -7.17
CA ASN A 100 -6.09 27.61 -7.45
C ASN A 100 -6.01 28.36 -6.13
N VAL A 101 -4.78 28.60 -5.67
CA VAL A 101 -4.48 29.73 -4.78
C VAL A 101 -4.02 30.84 -5.70
N ASP A 102 -4.99 31.56 -6.28
CA ASP A 102 -4.74 32.90 -6.78
C ASP A 102 -5.32 33.83 -5.71
N ILE A 103 -4.44 34.30 -4.82
CA ILE A 103 -4.76 35.36 -3.86
C ILE A 103 -4.53 36.66 -4.63
N ARG A 104 -5.55 37.10 -5.36
CA ARG A 104 -5.71 38.48 -5.80
C ARG A 104 -7.14 38.90 -5.60
#